data_AF-A0A2E9SZW5-F1
#
_entry.id   AF-A0A2E9SZW5-F1
#
_cell.length_a   1.000
_cell.length_b   1.000
_cell.length_c   1.000
_cell.angle_alpha   90.00
_cell.angle_beta   90.00
_cell.angle_gamma   90.00
#
_symmetry.space_group_name_H-M   'P 1'
#
loop_
_entity.id
_entity.type
_entity.pdbx_description
1 polymer ?
#
loop_
_entity_poly.entity_id
_entity_poly.type
_entity_poly.pdbx_seq_one_letter_code
_entity_poly.pdbx_strand_id
1 'polypeptide(L)' 'MRYRAINQARHTFASQLLTKGVAERWIARQMGHTSITMLEKHYGKWMNEEIPDMAARVSKIFSSQSHQRKTGIRINV' A
#
# COMPACT_ATOMS: atom_id res chain seq x y z
N MET A 1 -3.32 -6.22 33.54
CA MET A 1 -3.11 -6.57 32.12
C MET A 1 -4.47 -6.72 31.44
N ARG A 2 -4.77 -5.95 30.39
CA ARG A 2 -6.08 -6.01 29.72
C ARG A 2 -5.92 -6.84 28.45
N TYR A 3 -6.66 -7.95 28.34
CA TYR A 3 -6.58 -8.85 27.18
C TYR A 3 -7.00 -8.11 25.90
N ARG A 4 -6.16 -8.15 24.86
CA ARG A 4 -6.52 -7.70 23.50
C ARG A 4 -6.78 -8.93 22.65
N ALA A 5 -7.96 -8.97 22.04
CA ALA A 5 -8.30 -10.02 21.09
C ALA A 5 -7.40 -9.96 19.85
N ILE A 6 -7.06 -11.13 19.30
CA ILE A 6 -6.22 -11.30 18.09
C ILE A 6 -6.74 -10.49 16.89
N ASN A 7 -8.06 -10.29 16.80
CA ASN A 7 -8.68 -9.49 15.75
C ASN A 7 -8.20 -8.03 15.75
N GLN A 8 -7.90 -7.45 16.91
CA GLN A 8 -7.39 -6.08 16.99
C GLN A 8 -5.98 -5.95 16.40
N ALA A 9 -5.15 -6.99 16.53
CA ALA A 9 -3.84 -7.00 15.90
C ALA A 9 -3.94 -7.07 14.38
N ARG A 10 -4.91 -7.85 13.85
CA ARG A 10 -5.21 -7.92 12.41
C ARG A 10 -5.65 -6.56 11.84
N HIS A 11 -6.51 -5.85 12.57
CA HIS A 11 -6.91 -4.50 12.17
C HIS A 11 -5.74 -3.50 12.21
N THR A 12 -4.90 -3.57 13.24
CA THR A 12 -3.71 -2.73 13.35
C THR A 12 -2.75 -2.97 12.18
N PHE A 13 -2.51 -4.24 11.84
CA PHE A 13 -1.67 -4.63 10.71
C PHE A 13 -2.21 -4.11 9.38
N ALA A 14 -3.51 -4.28 9.12
CA ALA A 14 -4.15 -3.76 7.91
C ALA A 14 -4.02 -2.24 7.80
N SER A 15 -4.39 -1.50 8.85
CA SER A 15 -4.30 -0.03 8.87
C SER A 15 -2.88 0.47 8.57
N GLN A 16 -1.86 -0.11 9.19
CA GLN A 16 -0.47 0.30 8.96
C GLN A 16 0.00 0.11 7.51
N LEU A 17 -0.42 -0.98 6.87
CA LEU A 17 -0.05 -1.27 5.49
C LEU A 17 -0.81 -0.39 4.49
N LEU A 18 -2.06 -0.06 4.79
CA LEU A 18 -2.87 0.85 3.99
C LEU A 18 -2.30 2.27 4.00
N THR A 19 -1.91 2.80 5.17
CA THR A 19 -1.25 4.11 5.27
C THR A 19 0.08 4.14 4.50
N LYS A 20 0.79 3.01 4.42
CA LYS A 20 2.01 2.87 3.63
C LYS A 20 1.75 2.77 2.11
N GLY A 21 0.51 2.64 1.69
CA GLY A 21 0.11 2.51 0.28
C GLY A 21 0.32 1.11 -0.29
N VAL A 22 0.32 0.07 0.53
CA VAL A 22 0.42 -1.32 0.07
C VAL A 22 -0.91 -1.76 -0.54
N ALA A 23 -0.85 -2.51 -1.64
CA ALA A 23 -2.03 -3.00 -2.34
C ALA A 23 -2.93 -3.86 -1.43
N GLU A 24 -4.21 -3.48 -1.31
CA GLU A 24 -5.22 -4.15 -0.49
C GLU A 24 -5.33 -5.65 -0.76
N ARG A 25 -5.24 -6.03 -2.04
CA ARG A 25 -5.29 -7.42 -2.49
C ARG A 25 -4.13 -8.26 -1.95
N TRP A 26 -2.97 -7.65 -1.77
CA TRP A 26 -1.83 -8.31 -1.14
C TRP A 26 -2.03 -8.45 0.37
N ILE A 27 -2.53 -7.40 1.03
CA ILE A 27 -2.83 -7.40 2.47
C ILE A 27 -3.88 -8.47 2.81
N ALA A 28 -4.97 -8.54 2.03
CA ALA A 28 -6.01 -9.54 2.17
C ALA A 28 -5.45 -10.98 2.11
N ARG A 29 -4.54 -11.24 1.16
CA ARG A 29 -3.86 -12.54 1.05
C ARG A 29 -3.01 -12.86 2.27
N GLN A 30 -2.26 -11.89 2.81
CA GLN A 30 -1.45 -12.09 4.02
C GLN A 30 -2.30 -12.39 5.26
N MET A 31 -3.54 -11.88 5.30
CA MET A 31 -4.47 -12.13 6.41
C MET A 31 -5.24 -13.44 6.29
N GLY A 32 -5.10 -14.15 5.15
CA GLY A 32 -5.84 -15.37 4.85
C GLY A 32 -7.25 -15.12 4.31
N HIS A 33 -7.53 -13.92 3.82
CA HIS A 33 -8.81 -13.61 3.18
C HIS A 33 -8.79 -13.98 1.69
N THR A 34 -9.89 -14.56 1.22
CA THR A 34 -10.10 -14.89 -0.21
C THR A 34 -10.51 -13.67 -1.03
N SER A 35 -11.10 -12.66 -0.39
CA SER A 35 -11.55 -11.43 -1.04
C SER A 35 -11.10 -10.17 -0.28
N ILE A 36 -11.06 -9.05 -1.01
CA ILE A 36 -10.78 -7.71 -0.46
C ILE A 36 -12.02 -7.05 0.15
N THR A 37 -13.21 -7.67 0.03
CA THR A 37 -14.49 -7.12 0.47
C THR A 37 -14.49 -6.69 1.94
N MET A 38 -13.79 -7.43 2.80
CA MET A 38 -13.63 -7.08 4.22
C MET A 38 -12.83 -5.78 4.36
N LEU A 39 -11.74 -5.61 3.60
CA LEU A 39 -10.92 -4.41 3.64
C LEU A 39 -11.67 -3.21 3.05
N GLU A 40 -12.35 -3.37 1.92
CA GLU A 40 -13.17 -2.32 1.30
C GLU A 40 -14.28 -1.85 2.26
N LYS A 41 -14.97 -2.77 2.94
CA LYS A 41 -16.02 -2.44 3.90
C LYS A 41 -15.51 -1.69 5.13
N HIS A 42 -14.36 -2.09 5.66
CA HIS A 42 -13.82 -1.49 6.90
C HIS A 42 -12.97 -0.24 6.65
N TYR A 43 -12.25 -0.18 5.54
CA TYR A 43 -11.23 0.83 5.27
C TYR A 43 -11.48 1.63 3.99
N GLY A 44 -12.31 1.16 3.06
CA GLY A 44 -12.55 1.84 1.78
C GLY A 44 -13.09 3.27 1.93
N LYS A 45 -13.90 3.53 2.97
CA LYS A 45 -14.34 4.90 3.31
C LYS A 45 -13.16 5.82 3.66
N TRP A 46 -12.21 5.31 4.43
CA TRP A 46 -11.11 6.08 5.00
C TRP A 46 -9.95 6.24 4.01
N MET A 47 -9.79 5.34 3.04
CA MET A 47 -8.72 5.44 2.04
C MET A 47 -8.81 6.69 1.17
N ASN A 48 -10.04 7.15 0.85
CA ASN A 48 -10.23 8.39 0.10
C ASN A 48 -9.82 9.64 0.91
N GLU A 49 -9.91 9.57 2.24
CA GLU A 49 -9.62 10.68 3.15
C GLU A 49 -8.16 10.65 3.64
N GLU A 50 -7.60 9.48 3.91
CA GLU A 50 -6.25 9.29 4.47
C GLU A 50 -5.14 9.36 3.45
N ILE A 51 -5.47 9.28 2.16
CA ILE A 51 -4.48 9.33 1.09
C ILE A 51 -4.74 10.50 0.13
N PRO A 52 -4.69 11.75 0.61
CA PRO A 52 -4.72 12.89 -0.27
C PRO A 52 -3.47 12.88 -1.15
N ASP A 53 -3.65 13.28 -2.42
CA ASP A 53 -2.55 13.52 -3.36
C ASP A 53 -1.74 12.28 -3.82
N MET A 54 -2.42 11.13 -3.97
CA MET A 54 -1.82 10.00 -4.70
C MET A 54 -1.36 10.39 -6.11
N ALA A 55 -2.03 11.35 -6.75
CA ALA A 55 -1.65 11.85 -8.07
C ALA A 55 -0.24 12.46 -8.06
N ALA A 56 0.11 13.35 -7.12
CA ALA A 56 1.48 13.87 -7.06
C ALA A 56 2.49 12.80 -6.66
N ARG A 57 2.13 11.87 -5.78
CA ARG A 57 3.03 10.77 -5.38
C ARG A 57 3.37 9.88 -6.58
N VAL A 58 2.38 9.53 -7.39
CA VAL A 58 2.55 8.78 -8.64
C VAL A 58 3.37 9.59 -9.64
N SER A 59 3.06 10.87 -9.82
CA SER A 59 3.83 11.78 -10.69
C SER A 59 5.31 11.86 -10.28
N LYS A 60 5.60 11.90 -8.98
CA LYS A 60 6.98 11.87 -8.44
C LYS A 60 7.69 10.56 -8.73
N ILE A 61 6.99 9.42 -8.57
CA ILE A 61 7.55 8.10 -8.88
C ILE A 61 7.91 8.02 -10.38
N PHE A 62 6.98 8.38 -11.26
CA PHE A 62 7.21 8.35 -12.71
C PHE A 62 8.30 9.34 -13.16
N SER A 63 8.34 10.55 -12.61
CA SER A 63 9.37 11.54 -12.95
C SER A 63 10.78 11.18 -12.42
N SER A 64 10.89 10.47 -11.30
CA SER A 64 12.17 9.94 -10.81
C SER A 64 12.74 8.83 -11.70
N GLN A 65 11.86 8.06 -12.35
CA GLN A 65 12.23 6.89 -13.15
C GLN A 65 12.76 7.28 -14.54
N SER A 66 12.38 8.45 -15.06
CA SER A 66 12.88 8.97 -16.35
C SER A 66 14.35 9.40 -16.30
N HIS A 67 14.89 9.77 -15.13
CA HIS A 67 16.29 10.20 -14.94
C HIS A 67 17.30 9.04 -14.83
N GLN A 68 16.87 7.82 -14.50
CA GLN A 68 17.76 6.67 -14.33
C GLN A 68 18.07 5.91 -15.63
N ARG A 69 17.46 6.30 -16.77
CA ARG A 69 17.68 5.65 -18.07
C ARG A 69 18.91 6.16 -18.85
N LYS A 70 19.68 7.12 -18.31
CA LYS A 70 20.86 7.70 -19.01
C LYS A 70 22.22 7.32 -18.43
N THR A 71 22.30 6.54 -17.35
CA THR A 71 23.57 6.28 -16.63
C THR A 71 24.04 4.82 -16.64
N GLY A 72 23.68 4.03 -17.64
CA GLY A 72 24.20 2.66 -17.73
C GLY A 72 23.85 1.96 -19.03
N ILE A 73 24.76 2.04 -19.99
CA ILE A 73 25.25 0.98 -20.90
C ILE A 73 26.17 1.70 -21.91
N ARG A 74 27.47 1.73 -21.62
CA ARG A 74 28.50 1.83 -22.67
C ARG A 74 28.87 0.40 -23.00
N ILE A 75 28.15 -0.21 -23.95
CA ILE A 75 28.69 -1.35 -24.69
C ILE A 75 29.79 -0.77 -25.60
N ASN A 76 31.05 -0.97 -25.21
CA ASN A 76 32.15 -0.89 -26.17
C ASN A 76 32.00 -2.09 -27.09
N VAL A 77 31.58 -1.83 -28.33
CA VAL A 77 31.94 -2.66 -29.48
C VAL A 77 33.16 -2.03 -30.13
#